data_AF-F4WXM2-F1
#
_entry.id   AF-F4WXM2-F1
#
_cell.length_a   1.000
_cell.length_b   1.000
_cell.length_c   1.000
_cell.angle_alpha   90.00
_cell.angle_beta   90.00
_cell.angle_gamma   90.00
#
_symmetry.space_group_name_H-M   'P 1'
#
loop_
_entity.id
_entity.type
_entity.pdbx_description
1 polymer ?
#
loop_
_entity_poly.entity_id
_entity_poly.type
_entity_poly.pdbx_seq_one_letter_code
_entity_poly.pdbx_strand_id
1 'polypeptide(L)'
;MPKKKKGKGSKLARMSDEERVRYLQHRAELELEAKRRKQQLIAAFTKSKLKREEAFARLNTAKINEQWRFILRRIKCKELHEDVEYLWNNFNRLMKTKNLMIQRLHSELEAADVNHRRLQEAHIKMMDLIIGRCKQKCIDLHKSFAHERNRIVSDETNELNRIRNNLEQYCSQLQNINFGQDKNIENILTQTKIQNAINIYGIAYLKEDSLSRLMHYGSNEVEKLWRQLNEIITKYEKNTGDKRKQYEYLKEQDDAHRVDVAQYPKLQTQLQRVIKSLKQDTHSLSQKREQSIAELNDQIIRMRKKTESLRQIFSMNQVLDTAQLKKLTIISANIRKELQRISEKGLTVLSLLRMCSNLEPFSLTVQKYTLRDTGSRRAFTSCMSEPFDKLDKFWEQFNYIKSDNIFMKKECDKLSFENKQLRNTLRTYLLTISKAQIARPLTSISV
;
A
#
# COMPACT_ATOMS: atom_id res chain seq x y z
N MET A 1 8.26 100.74 47.86
CA MET A 1 9.18 101.20 48.94
C MET A 1 9.01 100.27 50.13
N PRO A 2 10.00 99.94 50.99
CA PRO A 2 11.36 100.50 51.23
C PRO A 2 12.47 99.42 50.98
N LYS A 3 13.80 99.58 51.08
CA LYS A 3 14.75 100.66 51.44
C LYS A 3 16.07 100.35 50.69
N LYS A 4 16.67 101.38 50.07
CA LYS A 4 17.97 101.33 49.36
C LYS A 4 19.15 101.12 50.34
N LYS A 5 20.14 100.36 49.84
CA LYS A 5 21.61 100.38 50.11
C LYS A 5 22.11 101.18 51.31
N LYS A 6 22.95 100.54 52.15
CA LYS A 6 24.25 101.09 52.59
C LYS A 6 25.30 99.98 52.55
N GLY A 7 26.34 100.19 51.74
CA GLY A 7 27.50 99.32 51.70
C GLY A 7 28.23 99.37 53.05
N LYS A 8 28.43 98.21 53.67
CA LYS A 8 29.42 98.06 54.75
C LYS A 8 30.80 97.99 54.11
N GLY A 9 31.33 99.16 53.78
CA GLY A 9 32.76 99.32 53.63
C GLY A 9 33.43 99.06 54.98
N SER A 10 34.35 98.10 54.97
CA SER A 10 35.48 98.02 55.90
C SER A 10 35.23 97.63 57.36
N LYS A 11 34.92 96.35 57.59
CA LYS A 11 35.35 95.64 58.82
C LYS A 11 36.79 95.10 58.70
N LEU A 12 37.37 95.17 57.48
CA LEU A 12 38.73 94.71 57.18
C LEU A 12 39.78 95.78 57.49
N ALA A 13 39.54 97.09 57.39
CA ALA A 13 40.59 98.09 57.65
C ALA A 13 40.97 98.30 59.13
N ARG A 14 40.33 97.61 60.08
CA ARG A 14 40.57 97.75 61.54
C ARG A 14 41.16 96.51 62.22
N MET A 15 41.52 95.49 61.45
CA MET A 15 42.07 94.22 61.95
C MET A 15 43.54 94.10 61.56
N SER A 16 44.37 93.49 62.43
CA SER A 16 45.77 93.14 62.12
C SER A 16 45.81 92.18 60.93
N ASP A 17 46.92 92.13 60.18
CA ASP A 17 47.01 91.34 58.95
C ASP A 17 46.75 89.84 59.18
N GLU A 18 47.05 89.30 60.37
CA GLU A 18 46.70 87.93 60.76
C GLU A 18 45.18 87.69 60.93
N GLU A 19 44.46 88.68 61.46
CA GLU A 19 43.01 88.61 61.68
C GLU A 19 42.23 88.73 60.37
N ARG A 20 42.76 89.49 59.39
CA ARG A 20 42.21 89.54 58.02
C ARG A 20 42.34 88.21 57.31
N VAL A 21 43.49 87.54 57.44
CA VAL A 21 43.73 86.22 56.83
C VAL A 21 42.78 85.19 57.44
N ARG A 22 42.63 85.14 58.77
CA ARG A 22 41.67 84.23 59.42
C ARG A 22 40.21 84.51 59.04
N TYR A 23 39.80 85.78 58.92
CA TYR A 23 38.45 86.13 58.49
C TYR A 23 38.18 85.73 57.03
N LEU A 24 39.15 85.93 56.13
CA LEU A 24 39.04 85.50 54.74
C LEU A 24 39.06 83.98 54.61
N GLN A 25 39.85 83.27 55.42
CA GLN A 25 39.84 81.80 55.51
C GLN A 25 38.50 81.28 56.02
N HIS A 26 37.99 81.80 57.15
CA HIS A 26 36.69 81.41 57.69
C HIS A 26 35.54 81.71 56.71
N ARG A 27 35.59 82.83 55.97
CA ARG A 27 34.62 83.13 54.91
C ARG A 27 34.74 82.17 53.73
N ALA A 28 35.95 81.83 53.31
CA ALA A 28 36.19 80.85 52.26
C ALA A 28 35.72 79.45 52.69
N GLU A 29 35.92 79.06 53.95
CA GLU A 29 35.43 77.81 54.54
C GLU A 29 33.90 77.78 54.59
N LEU A 30 33.24 78.86 55.02
CA LEU A 30 31.78 78.97 54.98
C LEU A 30 31.22 78.93 53.55
N GLU A 31 31.88 79.58 52.58
CA GLU A 31 31.47 79.54 51.17
C GLU A 31 31.71 78.15 50.55
N LEU A 32 32.79 77.46 50.92
CA LEU A 32 33.06 76.08 50.52
C LEU A 32 32.07 75.10 51.16
N GLU A 33 31.72 75.30 52.42
CA GLU A 33 30.73 74.49 53.13
C GLU A 33 29.33 74.73 52.56
N ALA A 34 28.97 75.98 52.25
CA ALA A 34 27.72 76.30 51.55
C ALA A 34 27.66 75.69 50.15
N LYS A 35 28.77 75.70 49.39
CA LYS A 35 28.89 75.01 48.10
C LYS A 35 28.75 73.50 48.26
N ARG A 36 29.40 72.89 49.27
CA ARG A 36 29.27 71.46 49.57
C ARG A 36 27.85 71.09 49.95
N ARG A 37 27.18 71.85 50.82
CA ARG A 37 25.77 71.63 51.19
C ARG A 37 24.85 71.76 49.98
N LYS A 38 25.08 72.74 49.09
CA LYS A 38 24.33 72.87 47.84
C LYS A 38 24.57 71.68 46.90
N GLN A 39 25.82 71.23 46.75
CA GLN A 39 26.15 70.05 45.95
C GLN A 39 25.53 68.77 46.53
N GLN A 40 25.56 68.59 47.86
CA GLN A 40 24.93 67.47 48.55
C GLN A 40 23.41 67.47 48.36
N LEU A 41 22.75 68.64 48.44
CA LEU A 41 21.32 68.79 48.19
C LEU A 41 20.98 68.41 46.73
N ILE A 42 21.77 68.90 45.77
CA ILE A 42 21.60 68.55 44.35
C ILE A 42 21.79 67.05 44.13
N ALA A 43 22.84 66.45 44.70
CA ALA A 43 23.12 65.02 44.58
C ALA A 43 22.02 64.15 45.23
N ALA A 44 21.47 64.57 46.37
CA ALA A 44 20.35 63.88 47.00
C ALA A 44 19.08 63.98 46.15
N PHE A 45 18.80 65.15 45.57
CA PHE A 45 17.66 65.35 44.67
C PHE A 45 17.80 64.52 43.39
N THR A 46 18.98 64.52 42.74
CA THR A 46 19.21 63.73 41.53
C THR A 46 19.14 62.23 41.82
N LYS A 47 19.69 61.76 42.95
CA LYS A 47 19.56 60.36 43.38
C LYS A 47 18.10 59.96 43.63
N SER A 48 17.31 60.82 44.25
CA SER A 48 15.87 60.59 44.47
C SER A 48 15.10 60.55 43.15
N LYS A 49 15.40 61.48 42.22
CA LYS A 49 14.82 61.48 40.88
C LYS A 49 15.19 60.22 40.09
N LEU A 50 16.47 59.83 40.12
CA LEU A 50 16.96 58.63 39.44
C LEU A 50 16.24 57.37 39.94
N LYS A 51 16.14 57.20 41.27
CA LYS A 51 15.41 56.06 41.86
C LYS A 51 13.94 56.02 41.43
N ARG A 52 13.29 57.18 41.31
CA ARG A 52 11.90 57.29 40.83
C ARG A 52 11.79 56.90 39.36
N GLU A 53 12.68 57.39 38.50
CA GLU A 53 12.75 56.99 37.09
C GLU A 53 13.04 55.50 36.93
N GLU A 54 13.96 54.93 37.71
CA GLU A 54 14.25 53.49 37.71
C GLU A 54 13.04 52.65 38.16
N ALA A 55 12.28 53.12 39.15
CA ALA A 55 11.05 52.46 39.57
C ALA A 55 9.97 52.51 38.46
N PHE A 56 9.81 53.66 37.79
CA PHE A 56 8.89 53.79 36.66
C PHE A 56 9.33 52.97 35.44
N ALA A 57 10.62 52.93 35.14
CA ALA A 57 11.16 52.10 34.07
C ALA A 57 10.90 50.62 34.35
N ARG A 58 11.14 50.14 35.57
CA ARG A 58 10.80 48.76 35.96
C ARG A 58 9.31 48.46 35.82
N LEU A 59 8.45 49.36 36.29
CA LEU A 59 7.00 49.20 36.17
C LEU A 59 6.54 49.18 34.70
N ASN A 60 7.07 50.08 33.87
CA ASN A 60 6.73 50.16 32.45
C ASN A 60 7.21 48.92 31.70
N THR A 61 8.43 48.44 31.98
CA THR A 61 8.94 47.17 31.42
C THR A 61 8.06 45.99 31.82
N ALA A 62 7.62 45.93 33.09
CA ALA A 62 6.70 44.87 33.54
C ALA A 62 5.36 44.93 32.79
N LYS A 63 4.78 46.13 32.61
CA LYS A 63 3.54 46.33 31.85
C LYS A 63 3.68 45.91 30.39
N ILE A 64 4.76 46.33 29.72
CA ILE A 64 5.04 45.98 28.33
C ILE A 64 5.24 44.46 28.19
N ASN A 65 6.01 43.85 29.10
CA ASN A 65 6.22 42.39 29.09
C ASN A 65 4.91 41.63 29.29
N GLU A 66 4.02 42.11 30.16
CA GLU A 66 2.73 41.47 30.35
C GLU A 66 1.83 41.59 29.10
N GLN A 67 1.83 42.75 28.44
CA GLN A 67 1.15 42.92 27.16
C GLN A 67 1.73 41.98 26.08
N TRP A 68 3.06 41.83 26.01
CA TRP A 68 3.68 40.88 25.09
C TRP A 68 3.31 39.44 25.40
N ARG A 69 3.31 39.03 26.67
CA ARG A 69 2.86 37.69 27.07
C ARG A 69 1.41 37.45 26.67
N PHE A 70 0.54 38.43 26.88
CA PHE A 70 -0.86 38.34 26.46
C PHE A 70 -0.98 38.14 24.95
N ILE A 71 -0.29 38.96 24.14
CA ILE A 71 -0.30 38.85 22.68
C ILE A 71 0.26 37.50 22.22
N LEU A 72 1.41 37.08 22.74
CA LEU A 72 2.06 35.82 22.38
C LEU A 72 1.21 34.61 22.76
N ARG A 73 0.58 34.61 23.95
CA ARG A 73 -0.36 33.55 24.34
C ARG A 73 -1.54 33.51 23.39
N ARG A 74 -2.11 34.65 23.00
CA ARG A 74 -3.24 34.69 22.07
C ARG A 74 -2.87 34.13 20.70
N ILE A 75 -1.70 34.51 20.18
CA ILE A 75 -1.17 33.96 18.92
C ILE A 75 -0.97 32.46 19.07
N LYS A 76 -0.30 32.01 20.15
CA LYS A 76 0.01 30.60 20.34
C LYS A 76 -1.23 29.72 20.53
N CYS A 77 -2.23 30.22 21.25
CA CYS A 77 -3.52 29.53 21.39
C CYS A 77 -4.23 29.40 20.04
N LYS A 78 -4.14 30.40 19.18
CA LYS A 78 -4.71 30.34 17.83
C LYS A 78 -3.98 29.31 16.96
N GLU A 79 -2.64 29.34 16.94
CA GLU A 79 -1.84 28.34 16.22
C GLU A 79 -2.15 26.91 16.71
N LEU A 80 -2.17 26.70 18.02
CA LEU A 80 -2.49 25.38 18.59
C LEU A 80 -3.91 24.92 18.23
N HIS A 81 -4.86 25.84 18.17
CA HIS A 81 -6.22 25.50 17.74
C HIS A 81 -6.27 25.07 16.28
N GLU A 82 -5.59 25.81 15.39
CA GLU A 82 -5.50 25.49 13.96
C GLU A 82 -4.77 24.14 13.75
N ASP A 83 -3.70 23.87 14.49
CA ASP A 83 -2.98 22.59 14.45
C ASP A 83 -3.87 21.41 14.89
N VAL A 84 -4.59 21.58 16.01
CA VAL A 84 -5.50 20.54 16.52
C VAL A 84 -6.66 20.31 15.56
N GLU A 85 -7.23 21.37 14.98
CA GLU A 85 -8.29 21.27 13.97
C GLU A 85 -7.80 20.55 12.72
N TYR A 86 -6.58 20.86 12.24
CA TYR A 86 -5.97 20.16 11.13
C TYR A 86 -5.77 18.67 11.42
N LEU A 87 -5.23 18.33 12.60
CA LEU A 87 -5.05 16.94 13.02
C LEU A 87 -6.39 16.20 13.14
N TRP A 88 -7.40 16.85 13.72
CA TRP A 88 -8.76 16.32 13.81
C TRP A 88 -9.34 16.02 12.43
N ASN A 89 -9.26 16.98 11.51
CA ASN A 89 -9.78 16.83 10.15
C ASN A 89 -9.05 15.72 9.38
N ASN A 90 -7.74 15.62 9.53
CA ASN A 90 -6.96 14.56 8.91
C ASN A 90 -7.31 13.18 9.49
N PHE A 91 -7.44 13.07 10.82
CA PHE A 91 -7.86 11.84 11.48
C PHE A 91 -9.26 11.42 11.06
N ASN A 92 -10.22 12.35 11.03
CA ASN A 92 -11.58 12.09 10.58
C ASN A 92 -11.61 11.59 9.13
N ARG A 93 -10.82 12.22 8.23
CA ARG A 93 -10.67 11.75 6.85
C ARG A 93 -10.09 10.34 6.79
N LEU A 94 -9.04 10.06 7.55
CA LEU A 94 -8.43 8.72 7.61
C LEU A 94 -9.43 7.67 8.13
N MET A 95 -10.18 7.99 9.17
CA MET A 95 -11.22 7.12 9.72
C MET A 95 -12.32 6.84 8.69
N LYS A 96 -12.80 7.86 7.97
CA LYS A 96 -13.77 7.68 6.88
C LYS A 96 -13.24 6.76 5.78
N THR A 97 -12.00 6.96 5.34
CA THR A 97 -11.37 6.10 4.33
C THR A 97 -11.24 4.65 4.81
N LYS A 98 -10.79 4.45 6.05
CA LYS A 98 -10.69 3.11 6.64
C LYS A 98 -12.05 2.44 6.78
N ASN A 99 -13.07 3.17 7.23
CA ASN A 99 -14.44 2.64 7.34
C ASN A 99 -15.01 2.26 5.98
N LEU A 100 -14.79 3.07 4.94
CA LEU A 100 -15.18 2.74 3.56
C LEU A 100 -14.46 1.49 3.06
N MET A 101 -13.17 1.33 3.38
CA MET A 101 -12.41 0.13 3.01
C MET A 101 -12.94 -1.11 3.74
N ILE A 102 -13.23 -1.01 5.04
CA ILE A 102 -13.82 -2.09 5.83
C ILE A 102 -15.18 -2.49 5.25
N GLN A 103 -16.04 -1.51 4.91
CA GLN A 103 -17.34 -1.78 4.30
C GLN A 103 -17.21 -2.50 2.96
N ARG A 104 -16.29 -2.06 2.09
CA ARG A 104 -16.04 -2.75 0.81
C ARG A 104 -15.56 -4.18 1.01
N LEU A 105 -14.58 -4.39 1.91
CA LEU A 105 -14.07 -5.72 2.22
C LEU A 105 -15.17 -6.62 2.80
N HIS A 106 -16.06 -6.08 3.62
CA HIS A 106 -17.19 -6.82 4.16
C HIS A 106 -18.17 -7.24 3.06
N SER A 107 -18.55 -6.33 2.16
CA SER A 107 -19.41 -6.64 1.02
C SER A 107 -18.78 -7.64 0.05
N GLU A 108 -17.47 -7.54 -0.21
CA GLU A 108 -16.74 -8.51 -1.02
C GLU A 108 -16.70 -9.90 -0.35
N LEU A 109 -16.53 -9.95 0.97
CA LEU A 109 -16.57 -11.19 1.75
C LEU A 109 -17.95 -11.84 1.70
N GLU A 110 -19.02 -11.06 1.88
CA GLU A 110 -20.40 -11.56 1.77
C GLU A 110 -20.69 -12.09 0.36
N ALA A 111 -20.26 -11.37 -0.69
CA ALA A 111 -20.41 -11.81 -2.07
C ALA A 111 -19.63 -13.11 -2.35
N ALA A 112 -18.41 -13.22 -1.83
CA ALA A 112 -17.60 -14.43 -1.94
C ALA A 112 -18.25 -15.63 -1.23
N ASP A 113 -18.80 -15.42 -0.03
CA ASP A 113 -19.51 -16.47 0.72
C ASP A 113 -20.78 -16.94 0.00
N VAL A 114 -21.59 -16.00 -0.51
CA VAL A 114 -22.78 -16.34 -1.33
C VAL A 114 -22.38 -17.14 -2.57
N ASN A 115 -21.31 -16.74 -3.26
CA ASN A 115 -20.80 -17.48 -4.42
C ASN A 115 -20.28 -18.88 -4.05
N HIS A 116 -19.59 -19.00 -2.92
CA HIS A 116 -19.12 -20.30 -2.42
C HIS A 116 -20.29 -21.23 -2.12
N ARG A 117 -21.31 -20.76 -1.40
CA ARG A 117 -22.53 -21.54 -1.11
C ARG A 117 -23.24 -21.97 -2.40
N ARG A 118 -23.39 -21.06 -3.37
CA ARG A 118 -24.00 -21.39 -4.68
C ARG A 118 -23.21 -22.44 -5.44
N LEU A 119 -21.88 -22.36 -5.44
CA LEU A 119 -21.01 -23.36 -6.07
C LEU A 119 -21.18 -24.72 -5.38
N GLN A 120 -21.20 -24.74 -4.05
CA GLN A 120 -21.40 -25.97 -3.28
C GLN A 120 -22.76 -26.60 -3.56
N GLU A 121 -23.84 -25.81 -3.57
CA GLU A 121 -25.18 -26.28 -3.95
C GLU A 121 -25.22 -26.85 -5.37
N ALA A 122 -24.58 -26.17 -6.34
CA ALA A 122 -24.51 -26.65 -7.72
C ALA A 122 -23.73 -27.97 -7.82
N HIS A 123 -22.63 -28.10 -7.08
CA HIS A 123 -21.83 -29.31 -7.02
C HIS A 123 -22.61 -30.49 -6.40
N ILE A 124 -23.31 -30.26 -5.30
CA ILE A 124 -24.18 -31.27 -4.66
C ILE A 124 -25.27 -31.72 -5.65
N LYS A 125 -25.96 -30.78 -6.31
CA LYS A 125 -26.96 -31.10 -7.33
C LYS A 125 -26.39 -31.94 -8.48
N MET A 126 -25.16 -31.63 -8.92
CA MET A 126 -24.49 -32.43 -9.96
C MET A 126 -24.16 -33.84 -9.46
N MET A 127 -23.66 -33.97 -8.23
CA MET A 127 -23.41 -35.27 -7.62
C MET A 127 -24.68 -36.10 -7.51
N ASP A 128 -25.79 -35.51 -7.07
CA ASP A 128 -27.09 -36.18 -7.00
C ASP A 128 -27.58 -36.65 -8.38
N LEU A 129 -27.38 -35.84 -9.43
CA LEU A 129 -27.69 -36.24 -10.80
C LEU A 129 -26.84 -37.43 -11.27
N ILE A 130 -25.54 -37.43 -10.96
CA ILE A 130 -24.63 -38.53 -11.31
C ILE A 130 -25.04 -39.80 -10.56
N ILE A 131 -25.26 -39.71 -9.25
CA ILE A 131 -25.70 -40.83 -8.41
C ILE A 131 -27.04 -41.37 -8.91
N GLY A 132 -28.00 -40.49 -9.23
CA GLY A 132 -29.29 -40.85 -9.79
C GLY A 132 -29.16 -41.61 -11.12
N ARG A 133 -28.32 -41.13 -12.04
CA ARG A 133 -28.05 -41.83 -13.33
C ARG A 133 -27.37 -43.18 -13.13
N CYS A 134 -26.39 -43.27 -12.23
CA CYS A 134 -25.74 -44.53 -11.89
C CYS A 134 -26.74 -45.53 -11.29
N LYS A 135 -27.59 -45.08 -10.37
CA LYS A 135 -28.66 -45.89 -9.79
C LYS A 135 -29.62 -46.41 -10.85
N GLN A 136 -30.06 -45.56 -11.77
CA GLN A 136 -30.93 -45.96 -12.88
C GLN A 136 -30.26 -47.01 -13.76
N LYS A 137 -29.00 -46.78 -14.15
CA LYS A 137 -28.22 -47.75 -14.94
C LYS A 137 -28.09 -49.11 -14.25
N CYS A 138 -27.85 -49.12 -12.93
CA CYS A 138 -27.79 -50.35 -12.15
C CYS A 138 -29.15 -51.08 -12.12
N ILE A 139 -30.25 -50.34 -11.97
CA ILE A 139 -31.61 -50.91 -12.01
C ILE A 139 -31.89 -51.52 -13.38
N ASP A 140 -31.57 -50.82 -14.46
CA ASP A 140 -31.82 -51.30 -15.83
C ASP A 140 -30.98 -52.53 -16.16
N LEU A 141 -29.69 -52.53 -15.76
CA LEU A 141 -28.82 -53.68 -15.91
C LEU A 141 -29.34 -54.89 -15.12
N HIS A 142 -29.78 -54.68 -13.88
CA HIS A 142 -30.35 -55.73 -13.05
C HIS A 142 -31.64 -56.30 -13.66
N LYS A 143 -32.54 -55.43 -14.16
CA LYS A 143 -33.77 -55.85 -14.86
C LYS A 143 -33.45 -56.66 -16.12
N SER A 144 -32.51 -56.19 -16.94
CA SER A 144 -32.10 -56.90 -18.16
C SER A 144 -31.50 -58.27 -17.82
N PHE A 145 -30.65 -58.35 -16.80
CA PHE A 145 -30.06 -59.61 -16.36
C PHE A 145 -31.11 -60.58 -15.82
N ALA A 146 -32.02 -60.11 -14.97
CA ALA A 146 -33.09 -60.93 -14.42
C ALA A 146 -34.05 -61.44 -15.52
N HIS A 147 -34.36 -60.58 -16.50
CA HIS A 147 -35.16 -60.96 -17.66
C HIS A 147 -34.48 -62.05 -18.50
N GLU A 148 -33.21 -61.85 -18.85
CA GLU A 148 -32.44 -62.82 -19.64
C GLU A 148 -32.29 -64.16 -18.91
N ARG A 149 -31.96 -64.13 -17.61
CA ARG A 149 -31.90 -65.32 -16.76
C ARG A 149 -33.22 -66.08 -16.77
N ASN A 150 -34.33 -65.39 -16.56
CA ASN A 150 -35.65 -66.02 -16.52
C ASN A 150 -36.04 -66.59 -17.89
N ARG A 151 -35.66 -65.92 -18.99
CA ARG A 151 -35.86 -66.42 -20.35
C ARG A 151 -35.11 -67.73 -20.57
N ILE A 152 -33.81 -67.76 -20.28
CA ILE A 152 -32.98 -68.98 -20.43
C ILE A 152 -33.55 -70.14 -19.61
N VAL A 153 -33.89 -69.90 -18.34
CA VAL A 153 -34.48 -70.93 -17.47
C VAL A 153 -35.81 -71.44 -18.05
N SER A 154 -36.65 -70.54 -18.58
CA SER A 154 -37.91 -70.95 -19.22
C SER A 154 -37.67 -71.75 -20.49
N ASP A 155 -36.71 -71.37 -21.33
CA ASP A 155 -36.40 -72.06 -22.58
C ASP A 155 -35.83 -73.46 -22.30
N GLU A 156 -34.88 -73.57 -21.36
CA GLU A 156 -34.31 -74.86 -20.95
C GLU A 156 -35.37 -75.80 -20.35
N THR A 157 -36.24 -75.28 -19.47
CA THR A 157 -37.33 -76.09 -18.89
C THR A 157 -38.35 -76.53 -19.94
N ASN A 158 -38.65 -75.68 -20.94
CA ASN A 158 -39.50 -76.04 -22.06
C ASN A 158 -38.88 -77.13 -22.93
N GLU A 159 -37.58 -77.02 -23.27
CA GLU A 159 -36.86 -78.04 -24.04
C GLU A 159 -36.76 -79.37 -23.28
N LEU A 160 -36.46 -79.34 -21.98
CA LEU A 160 -36.47 -80.55 -21.14
C LEU A 160 -37.84 -81.23 -21.12
N ASN A 161 -38.93 -80.46 -21.03
CA ASN A 161 -40.28 -81.00 -21.10
C ASN A 161 -40.59 -81.61 -22.48
N ARG A 162 -40.14 -80.98 -23.57
CA ARG A 162 -40.28 -81.54 -24.93
C ARG A 162 -39.54 -82.86 -25.08
N ILE A 163 -38.29 -82.93 -24.63
CA ILE A 163 -37.47 -84.15 -24.68
C ILE A 163 -38.14 -85.25 -23.85
N ARG A 164 -38.60 -84.94 -22.63
CA ARG A 164 -39.30 -85.90 -21.78
C ARG A 164 -40.56 -86.45 -22.46
N ASN A 165 -41.40 -85.59 -23.02
CA ASN A 165 -42.62 -86.01 -23.71
C ASN A 165 -42.31 -86.89 -24.93
N ASN A 166 -41.27 -86.54 -25.71
CA ASN A 166 -40.84 -87.35 -26.84
C ASN A 166 -40.34 -88.73 -26.39
N LEU A 167 -39.54 -88.79 -25.33
CA LEU A 167 -39.05 -90.05 -24.76
C LEU A 167 -40.20 -90.91 -24.23
N GLU A 168 -41.17 -90.33 -23.53
CA GLU A 168 -42.38 -91.05 -23.08
C GLU A 168 -43.14 -91.62 -24.27
N GLN A 169 -43.31 -90.84 -25.35
CA GLN A 169 -43.96 -91.31 -26.57
C GLN A 169 -43.20 -92.47 -27.24
N TYR A 170 -41.87 -92.38 -27.35
CA TYR A 170 -41.04 -93.47 -27.86
C TYR A 170 -41.12 -94.72 -26.99
N CYS A 171 -41.10 -94.58 -25.67
CA CYS A 171 -41.28 -95.68 -24.74
C CYS A 171 -42.64 -96.37 -24.93
N SER A 172 -43.74 -95.60 -25.06
CA SER A 172 -45.06 -96.16 -25.34
C SER A 172 -45.13 -96.85 -26.71
N GLN A 173 -44.48 -96.31 -27.74
CA GLN A 173 -44.39 -96.96 -29.05
C GLN A 173 -43.64 -98.29 -28.98
N LEU A 174 -42.49 -98.33 -28.29
CA LEU A 174 -41.71 -99.55 -28.09
C LEU A 174 -42.49 -100.58 -27.27
N GLN A 175 -43.22 -100.15 -26.23
CA GLN A 175 -44.11 -101.04 -25.48
C GLN A 175 -45.20 -101.65 -26.37
N ASN A 176 -45.81 -100.86 -27.26
CA ASN A 176 -46.82 -101.37 -28.21
C ASN A 176 -46.21 -102.35 -29.23
N ILE A 177 -45.00 -102.07 -29.74
CA ILE A 177 -44.29 -102.98 -30.64
C ILE A 177 -43.95 -104.29 -29.93
N ASN A 178 -43.38 -104.22 -28.71
CA ASN A 178 -43.06 -105.40 -27.92
C ASN A 178 -44.32 -106.23 -27.64
N PHE A 179 -45.43 -105.59 -27.22
CA PHE A 179 -46.71 -106.28 -27.02
C PHE A 179 -47.22 -106.95 -28.30
N GLY A 180 -47.09 -106.29 -29.46
CA GLY A 180 -47.45 -106.85 -30.76
C GLY A 180 -46.57 -108.05 -31.15
N GLN A 181 -45.27 -107.97 -30.90
CA GLN A 181 -44.31 -109.05 -31.12
C GLN A 181 -44.61 -110.23 -30.18
N ASP A 182 -44.84 -109.98 -28.89
CA ASP A 182 -45.18 -111.01 -27.90
C ASP A 182 -46.46 -111.74 -28.28
N LYS A 183 -47.50 -111.01 -28.71
CA LYS A 183 -48.75 -111.62 -29.19
C LYS A 183 -48.55 -112.43 -30.47
N ASN A 184 -47.68 -111.99 -31.37
CA ASN A 184 -47.34 -112.75 -32.57
C ASN A 184 -46.56 -114.02 -32.22
N ILE A 185 -45.61 -113.94 -31.29
CA ILE A 185 -44.88 -115.09 -30.75
C ILE A 185 -45.85 -116.06 -30.08
N GLU A 186 -46.81 -115.57 -29.29
CA GLU A 186 -47.83 -116.38 -28.64
C GLU A 186 -48.75 -117.08 -29.66
N ASN A 187 -49.15 -116.38 -30.74
CA ASN A 187 -49.89 -116.97 -31.85
C ASN A 187 -49.07 -118.03 -32.60
N ILE A 188 -47.79 -117.76 -32.90
CA ILE A 188 -46.89 -118.73 -33.53
C ILE A 188 -46.68 -119.93 -32.61
N LEU A 189 -46.53 -119.73 -31.30
CA LEU A 189 -46.38 -120.80 -30.31
C LEU A 189 -47.65 -121.63 -30.18
N THR A 190 -48.84 -121.02 -30.15
CA THR A 190 -50.11 -121.76 -30.11
C THR A 190 -50.35 -122.52 -31.42
N GLN A 191 -50.06 -121.92 -32.56
CA GLN A 191 -50.14 -122.57 -33.87
C GLN A 191 -49.10 -123.69 -34.02
N THR A 192 -47.88 -123.51 -33.52
CA THR A 192 -46.84 -124.54 -33.47
C THR A 192 -47.21 -125.64 -32.48
N LYS A 193 -47.84 -125.33 -31.33
CA LYS A 193 -48.37 -126.34 -30.39
C LYS A 193 -49.52 -127.14 -31.01
N ILE A 194 -50.41 -126.51 -31.78
CA ILE A 194 -51.47 -127.19 -32.53
C ILE A 194 -50.85 -128.05 -33.66
N GLN A 195 -49.88 -127.52 -34.39
CA GLN A 195 -49.17 -128.25 -35.45
C GLN A 195 -48.31 -129.39 -34.90
N ASN A 196 -47.70 -129.23 -33.72
CA ASN A 196 -47.00 -130.30 -33.00
C ASN A 196 -48.01 -131.30 -32.42
N ALA A 197 -49.16 -130.89 -31.90
CA ALA A 197 -50.21 -131.82 -31.49
C ALA A 197 -50.71 -132.67 -32.68
N ILE A 198 -50.71 -132.10 -33.90
CA ILE A 198 -50.99 -132.81 -35.16
C ILE A 198 -49.81 -133.71 -35.60
N ASN A 199 -48.56 -133.24 -35.43
CA ASN A 199 -47.35 -133.97 -35.84
C ASN A 199 -46.84 -135.00 -34.80
N ILE A 200 -47.29 -134.96 -33.54
CA ILE A 200 -46.90 -135.89 -32.47
C ILE A 200 -47.52 -137.30 -32.67
N TYR A 201 -48.46 -137.47 -33.61
CA TYR A 201 -48.86 -138.79 -34.11
C TYR A 201 -47.99 -139.35 -35.25
N GLY A 202 -46.97 -138.60 -35.70
CA GLY A 202 -46.24 -138.91 -36.94
C GLY A 202 -44.79 -139.33 -36.78
N ILE A 203 -43.96 -138.58 -36.04
CA ILE A 203 -42.49 -138.80 -36.09
C ILE A 203 -41.85 -138.44 -34.75
N ALA A 204 -42.21 -139.19 -33.72
CA ALA A 204 -41.43 -139.33 -32.49
C ALA A 204 -40.81 -140.74 -32.45
N TYR A 205 -39.94 -141.07 -33.41
CA TYR A 205 -38.85 -142.02 -33.20
C TYR A 205 -37.86 -141.97 -34.38
N LEU A 206 -36.59 -141.70 -34.06
CA LEU A 206 -35.39 -141.84 -34.90
C LEU A 206 -35.08 -140.70 -35.90
N LYS A 207 -34.63 -139.54 -35.40
CA LYS A 207 -33.46 -138.76 -35.93
C LYS A 207 -32.96 -137.62 -35.02
N GLU A 208 -33.14 -137.70 -33.69
CA GLU A 208 -32.71 -136.65 -32.73
C GLU A 208 -31.21 -136.69 -32.36
N ASP A 209 -30.51 -137.80 -32.61
CA ASP A 209 -29.17 -138.02 -32.02
C ASP A 209 -27.97 -137.60 -32.92
N SER A 210 -28.17 -137.40 -34.22
CA SER A 210 -27.08 -136.99 -35.14
C SER A 210 -27.02 -135.48 -35.41
N LEU A 211 -28.15 -134.76 -35.29
CA LEU A 211 -28.21 -133.30 -35.47
C LEU A 211 -27.71 -132.54 -34.23
N SER A 212 -27.99 -133.06 -33.03
CA SER A 212 -27.55 -132.46 -31.77
C SER A 212 -26.03 -132.46 -31.60
N ARG A 213 -25.32 -133.48 -32.11
CA ARG A 213 -23.86 -133.56 -32.05
C ARG A 213 -23.16 -132.62 -33.04
N LEU A 214 -23.72 -132.43 -34.23
CA LEU A 214 -23.20 -131.48 -35.22
C LEU A 214 -23.47 -130.03 -34.80
N MET A 215 -24.65 -129.74 -34.23
CA MET A 215 -24.96 -128.42 -33.65
C MET A 215 -24.07 -128.09 -32.44
N HIS A 216 -23.83 -129.04 -31.53
CA HIS A 216 -22.95 -128.78 -30.39
C HIS A 216 -21.50 -128.50 -30.80
N TYR A 217 -20.99 -129.18 -31.85
CA TYR A 217 -19.66 -128.91 -32.38
C TYR A 217 -19.57 -127.53 -33.06
N GLY A 218 -20.53 -127.19 -33.93
CA GLY A 218 -20.60 -125.88 -34.59
C GLY A 218 -20.79 -124.73 -33.61
N SER A 219 -21.65 -124.91 -32.61
CA SER A 219 -21.88 -123.93 -31.55
C SER A 219 -20.62 -123.72 -30.69
N ASN A 220 -19.90 -124.79 -30.32
CA ASN A 220 -18.67 -124.66 -29.52
C ASN A 220 -17.53 -123.95 -30.26
N GLU A 221 -17.39 -124.17 -31.58
CA GLU A 221 -16.36 -123.47 -32.35
C GLU A 221 -16.71 -121.99 -32.58
N VAL A 222 -17.99 -121.66 -32.79
CA VAL A 222 -18.44 -120.25 -32.83
C VAL A 222 -18.23 -119.58 -31.47
N GLU A 223 -18.55 -120.26 -30.37
CA GLU A 223 -18.35 -119.75 -28.99
C GLU A 223 -16.85 -119.51 -28.68
N LYS A 224 -15.95 -120.37 -29.17
CA LYS A 224 -14.50 -120.18 -29.05
C LYS A 224 -14.03 -118.98 -29.85
N LEU A 225 -14.41 -118.86 -31.12
CA LEU A 225 -14.04 -117.73 -31.97
C LEU A 225 -14.59 -116.42 -31.40
N TRP A 226 -15.80 -116.43 -30.83
CA TRP A 226 -16.39 -115.28 -30.16
C TRP A 226 -15.61 -114.86 -28.91
N ARG A 227 -15.18 -115.83 -28.09
CA ARG A 227 -14.30 -115.57 -26.94
C ARG A 227 -12.95 -115.00 -27.36
N GLN A 228 -12.34 -115.55 -28.41
CA GLN A 228 -11.07 -115.04 -28.95
C GLN A 228 -11.21 -113.62 -29.50
N LEU A 229 -12.29 -113.32 -30.23
CA LEU A 229 -12.57 -111.97 -30.74
C LEU A 229 -12.74 -110.98 -29.59
N ASN A 230 -13.55 -111.34 -28.59
CA ASN A 230 -13.76 -110.48 -27.42
C ASN A 230 -12.47 -110.30 -26.61
N GLU A 231 -11.64 -111.33 -26.44
CA GLU A 231 -10.33 -111.16 -25.80
C GLU A 231 -9.45 -110.18 -26.57
N ILE A 232 -9.42 -110.26 -27.90
CA ILE A 232 -8.64 -109.34 -28.74
C ILE A 232 -9.19 -107.90 -28.64
N ILE A 233 -10.51 -107.72 -28.69
CA ILE A 233 -11.17 -106.42 -28.53
C ILE A 233 -10.86 -105.83 -27.14
N THR A 234 -11.02 -106.63 -26.08
CA THR A 234 -10.77 -106.19 -24.70
C THR A 234 -9.30 -105.83 -24.50
N LYS A 235 -8.38 -106.60 -25.11
CA LYS A 235 -6.93 -106.33 -25.07
C LYS A 235 -6.57 -105.08 -25.89
N TYR A 236 -7.24 -104.83 -27.01
CA TYR A 236 -7.08 -103.63 -27.81
C TYR A 236 -7.61 -102.38 -27.09
N GLU A 237 -8.81 -102.44 -26.52
CA GLU A 237 -9.39 -101.35 -25.72
C GLU A 237 -8.54 -101.04 -24.49
N LYS A 238 -8.03 -102.07 -23.81
CA LYS A 238 -7.14 -101.88 -22.66
C LYS A 238 -5.79 -101.28 -23.07
N ASN A 239 -5.22 -101.69 -24.21
CA ASN A 239 -3.96 -101.14 -24.73
C ASN A 239 -4.10 -99.73 -25.33
N THR A 240 -5.28 -99.36 -25.84
CA THR A 240 -5.52 -98.06 -26.49
C THR A 240 -6.26 -97.05 -25.62
N GLY A 241 -6.89 -97.48 -24.52
CA GLY A 241 -7.68 -96.63 -23.63
C GLY A 241 -6.89 -95.47 -23.03
N ASP A 242 -5.68 -95.71 -22.52
CA ASP A 242 -4.85 -94.66 -21.93
C ASP A 242 -4.37 -93.65 -23.00
N LYS A 243 -4.05 -94.13 -24.21
CA LYS A 243 -3.69 -93.26 -25.35
C LYS A 243 -4.87 -92.44 -25.83
N ARG A 244 -6.09 -93.00 -25.81
CA ARG A 244 -7.32 -92.32 -26.22
C ARG A 244 -7.69 -91.21 -25.23
N LYS A 245 -7.56 -91.47 -23.92
CA LYS A 245 -7.71 -90.45 -22.86
C LYS A 245 -6.69 -89.32 -22.98
N GLN A 246 -5.41 -89.64 -23.23
CA GLN A 246 -4.39 -88.62 -23.45
C GLN A 246 -4.67 -87.78 -24.69
N TYR A 247 -5.15 -88.40 -25.77
CA TYR A 247 -5.56 -87.69 -26.98
C TYR A 247 -6.75 -86.76 -26.73
N GLU A 248 -7.80 -87.23 -26.05
CA GLU A 248 -8.96 -86.40 -25.70
C GLU A 248 -8.58 -85.21 -24.82
N TYR A 249 -7.73 -85.42 -23.82
CA TYR A 249 -7.21 -84.34 -22.98
C TYR A 249 -6.40 -83.30 -23.78
N LEU A 250 -5.50 -83.76 -24.65
CA LEU A 250 -4.72 -82.86 -25.52
C LEU A 250 -5.61 -82.11 -26.51
N LYS A 251 -6.67 -82.76 -27.01
CA LYS A 251 -7.65 -82.14 -27.90
C LYS A 251 -8.45 -81.06 -27.19
N GLU A 252 -8.93 -81.31 -25.97
CA GLU A 252 -9.62 -80.31 -25.16
C GLU A 252 -8.70 -79.10 -24.85
N GLN A 253 -7.43 -79.34 -24.54
CA GLN A 253 -6.46 -78.25 -24.34
C GLN A 253 -6.23 -77.46 -25.63
N ASP A 254 -6.06 -78.13 -26.78
CA ASP A 254 -5.88 -77.46 -28.07
C ASP A 254 -7.12 -76.64 -28.47
N ASP A 255 -8.32 -77.18 -28.27
CA ASP A 255 -9.58 -76.48 -28.53
C ASP A 255 -9.72 -75.25 -27.61
N ALA A 256 -9.37 -75.36 -26.33
CA ALA A 256 -9.34 -74.23 -25.39
C ALA A 256 -8.33 -73.16 -25.83
N HIS A 257 -7.11 -73.56 -26.20
CA HIS A 257 -6.09 -72.66 -26.71
C HIS A 257 -6.49 -72.00 -28.03
N ARG A 258 -7.20 -72.69 -28.94
CA ARG A 258 -7.74 -72.08 -30.17
C ARG A 258 -8.76 -70.99 -29.87
N VAL A 259 -9.63 -71.19 -28.88
CA VAL A 259 -10.62 -70.19 -28.46
C VAL A 259 -9.92 -68.96 -27.87
N ASP A 260 -8.92 -69.14 -27.01
CA ASP A 260 -8.12 -68.04 -26.45
C ASP A 260 -7.33 -67.30 -27.54
N VAL A 261 -6.70 -68.04 -28.46
CA VAL A 261 -5.95 -67.45 -29.58
C VAL A 261 -6.83 -66.61 -30.49
N ALA A 262 -8.09 -67.01 -30.69
CA ALA A 262 -9.05 -66.23 -31.47
C ALA A 262 -9.45 -64.89 -30.82
N GLN A 263 -9.21 -64.71 -29.52
CA GLN A 263 -9.49 -63.45 -28.80
C GLN A 263 -8.35 -62.43 -28.93
N TYR A 264 -7.09 -62.87 -29.06
CA TYR A 264 -5.93 -61.96 -29.15
C TYR A 264 -6.01 -60.93 -30.27
N PRO A 265 -6.45 -61.25 -31.52
CA PRO A 265 -6.57 -60.25 -32.58
C PRO A 265 -7.58 -59.14 -32.25
N LYS A 266 -8.69 -59.48 -31.55
CA LYS A 266 -9.69 -58.51 -31.12
C LYS A 266 -9.12 -57.57 -30.07
N LEU A 267 -8.42 -58.13 -29.07
CA LEU A 267 -7.74 -57.36 -28.03
C LEU A 267 -6.63 -56.47 -28.61
N GLN A 268 -5.81 -57.01 -29.51
CA GLN A 268 -4.77 -56.27 -30.21
C GLN A 268 -5.35 -55.10 -31.01
N THR A 269 -6.44 -55.31 -31.73
CA THR A 269 -7.11 -54.24 -32.50
C THR A 269 -7.66 -53.16 -31.57
N GLN A 270 -8.23 -53.53 -30.42
CA GLN A 270 -8.70 -52.57 -29.41
C GLN A 270 -7.54 -51.75 -28.82
N LEU A 271 -6.47 -52.42 -28.37
CA LEU A 271 -5.27 -51.77 -27.83
C LEU A 271 -4.63 -50.82 -28.85
N GLN A 272 -4.56 -51.24 -30.11
CA GLN A 272 -3.99 -50.41 -31.18
C GLN A 272 -4.86 -49.18 -31.48
N ARG A 273 -6.18 -49.29 -31.35
CA ARG A 273 -7.11 -48.15 -31.44
C ARG A 273 -6.93 -47.19 -30.28
N VAL A 274 -6.77 -47.70 -29.05
CA VAL A 274 -6.48 -46.89 -27.86
C VAL A 274 -5.14 -46.17 -28.01
N ILE A 275 -4.08 -46.86 -28.43
CA ILE A 275 -2.76 -46.26 -28.69
C ILE A 275 -2.88 -45.14 -29.72
N LYS A 276 -3.64 -45.34 -30.80
CA LYS A 276 -3.85 -44.32 -31.82
C LYS A 276 -4.58 -43.09 -31.25
N SER A 277 -5.63 -43.30 -30.46
CA SER A 277 -6.36 -42.18 -29.81
C SER A 277 -5.47 -41.42 -28.84
N LEU A 278 -4.72 -42.11 -27.97
CA LEU A 278 -3.82 -41.48 -27.01
C LEU A 278 -2.69 -40.69 -27.71
N LYS A 279 -2.18 -41.19 -28.85
CA LYS A 279 -1.22 -40.44 -29.67
C LYS A 279 -1.82 -39.15 -30.23
N GLN A 280 -3.06 -39.19 -30.72
CA GLN A 280 -3.77 -38.00 -31.21
C GLN A 280 -4.03 -37.00 -30.08
N ASP A 281 -4.49 -37.48 -28.92
CA ASP A 281 -4.74 -36.65 -27.75
C ASP A 281 -3.45 -35.97 -27.28
N THR A 282 -2.35 -36.72 -27.18
CA THR A 282 -1.03 -36.20 -26.82
C THR A 282 -0.57 -35.11 -27.79
N HIS A 283 -0.75 -35.32 -29.10
CA HIS A 283 -0.40 -34.33 -30.10
C HIS A 283 -1.25 -33.05 -29.98
N SER A 284 -2.56 -33.20 -29.80
CA SER A 284 -3.48 -32.07 -29.61
C SER A 284 -3.14 -31.26 -28.34
N LEU A 285 -2.75 -31.95 -27.27
CA LEU A 285 -2.40 -31.33 -25.98
C LEU A 285 -1.05 -30.64 -26.05
N SER A 286 -0.09 -31.20 -26.81
CA SER A 286 1.18 -30.56 -27.15
C SER A 286 0.96 -29.27 -27.94
N GLN A 287 0.12 -29.30 -28.97
CA GLN A 287 -0.18 -28.13 -29.79
C GLN A 287 -0.86 -27.00 -28.99
N LYS A 288 -1.82 -27.36 -28.12
CA LYS A 288 -2.45 -26.39 -27.19
C LYS A 288 -1.45 -25.78 -26.22
N ARG A 289 -0.51 -26.58 -25.70
CA ARG A 289 0.57 -26.09 -24.84
C ARG A 289 1.49 -25.12 -25.58
N GLU A 290 1.92 -25.45 -26.79
CA GLU A 290 2.77 -24.56 -27.61
C GLU A 290 2.07 -23.24 -27.93
N GLN A 291 0.78 -23.28 -28.30
CA GLN A 291 -0.01 -22.06 -28.53
C GLN A 291 -0.09 -21.20 -27.27
N SER A 292 -0.39 -21.79 -26.12
CA SER A 292 -0.46 -21.07 -24.85
C SER A 292 0.89 -20.47 -24.45
N ILE A 293 1.99 -21.20 -24.66
CA ILE A 293 3.35 -20.70 -24.42
C ILE A 293 3.66 -19.52 -25.34
N ALA A 294 3.31 -19.61 -26.63
CA ALA A 294 3.51 -18.53 -27.59
C ALA A 294 2.73 -17.26 -27.20
N GLU A 295 1.45 -17.39 -26.82
CA GLU A 295 0.62 -16.28 -26.35
C GLU A 295 1.18 -15.61 -25.09
N LEU A 296 1.64 -16.40 -24.12
CA LEU A 296 2.26 -15.89 -22.90
C LEU A 296 3.59 -15.17 -23.19
N ASN A 297 4.42 -15.71 -24.07
CA ASN A 297 5.66 -15.06 -24.49
C ASN A 297 5.39 -13.72 -25.17
N ASP A 298 4.38 -13.65 -26.04
CA ASP A 298 3.94 -12.42 -26.68
C ASP A 298 3.47 -11.38 -25.66
N GLN A 299 2.71 -11.80 -24.64
CA GLN A 299 2.31 -10.92 -23.53
C GLN A 299 3.52 -10.40 -22.75
N ILE A 300 4.50 -11.27 -22.45
CA ILE A 300 5.74 -10.88 -21.76
C ILE A 300 6.50 -9.84 -22.58
N ILE A 301 6.65 -10.03 -23.89
CA ILE A 301 7.33 -9.09 -24.79
C ILE A 301 6.60 -7.74 -24.81
N ARG A 302 5.26 -7.74 -24.92
CA ARG A 302 4.45 -6.50 -24.88
C ARG A 302 4.62 -5.76 -23.56
N MET A 303 4.58 -6.48 -22.43
CA MET A 303 4.76 -5.89 -21.09
C MET A 303 6.17 -5.33 -20.89
N ARG A 304 7.20 -6.02 -21.39
CA ARG A 304 8.59 -5.50 -21.36
C ARG A 304 8.72 -4.21 -22.16
N LYS A 305 8.17 -4.14 -23.38
CA LYS A 305 8.17 -2.92 -24.20
C LYS A 305 7.47 -1.75 -23.50
N LYS A 306 6.31 -2.00 -22.89
CA LYS A 306 5.58 -0.98 -22.10
C LYS A 306 6.41 -0.50 -20.91
N THR A 307 7.03 -1.42 -20.17
CA THR A 307 7.89 -1.08 -19.03
C THR A 307 9.08 -0.24 -19.45
N GLU A 308 9.73 -0.57 -20.57
CA GLU A 308 10.85 0.20 -21.11
C GLU A 308 10.43 1.62 -21.51
N SER A 309 9.30 1.77 -22.21
CA SER A 309 8.75 3.10 -22.54
C SER A 309 8.46 3.95 -21.30
N LEU A 310 7.92 3.35 -20.23
CA LEU A 310 7.67 4.06 -18.98
C LEU A 310 8.96 4.50 -18.29
N ARG A 311 10.01 3.68 -18.32
CA ARG A 311 11.35 4.05 -17.80
C ARG A 311 11.93 5.24 -18.55
N GLN A 312 11.80 5.25 -19.88
CA GLN A 312 12.27 6.36 -20.71
C GLN A 312 11.53 7.67 -20.39
N ILE A 313 10.19 7.62 -20.30
CA ILE A 313 9.38 8.78 -19.92
C ILE A 313 9.77 9.26 -18.51
N PHE A 314 9.95 8.35 -17.55
CA PHE A 314 10.35 8.68 -16.19
C PHE A 314 11.72 9.37 -16.15
N SER A 315 12.70 8.84 -16.89
CA SER A 315 14.03 9.44 -16.99
C SER A 315 13.98 10.84 -17.60
N MET A 316 13.18 11.04 -18.66
CA MET A 316 13.01 12.36 -19.28
C MET A 316 12.37 13.36 -18.30
N ASN A 317 11.33 12.96 -17.59
CA ASN A 317 10.67 13.81 -16.59
C ASN A 317 11.63 14.17 -15.45
N GLN A 318 12.45 13.22 -14.97
CA GLN A 318 13.44 13.49 -13.94
C GLN A 318 14.46 14.56 -14.39
N VAL A 319 14.90 14.52 -15.65
CA VAL A 319 15.79 15.54 -16.21
C VAL A 319 15.09 16.91 -16.29
N LEU A 320 13.83 16.95 -16.72
CA LEU A 320 13.05 18.18 -16.78
C LEU A 320 12.83 18.79 -15.39
N ASP A 321 12.42 17.98 -14.41
CA ASP A 321 12.16 18.41 -13.03
C ASP A 321 13.44 18.95 -12.38
N THR A 322 14.58 18.27 -12.57
CA THR A 322 15.86 18.76 -12.04
C THR A 322 16.29 20.07 -12.69
N ALA A 323 16.04 20.27 -13.98
CA ALA A 323 16.30 21.54 -14.66
C ALA A 323 15.39 22.67 -14.15
N GLN A 324 14.09 22.40 -13.97
CA GLN A 324 13.14 23.36 -13.42
C GLN A 324 13.49 23.74 -11.97
N LEU A 325 13.85 22.76 -11.14
CA LEU A 325 14.25 23.00 -9.75
C LEU A 325 15.52 23.84 -9.67
N LYS A 326 16.51 23.58 -10.53
CA LYS A 326 17.71 24.43 -10.65
C LYS A 326 17.35 25.86 -11.01
N LYS A 327 16.48 26.05 -12.01
CA LYS A 327 16.01 27.39 -12.43
C LYS A 327 15.31 28.12 -11.28
N LEU A 328 14.39 27.45 -10.57
CA LEU A 328 13.68 28.01 -9.42
C LEU A 328 14.63 28.38 -8.29
N THR A 329 15.62 27.53 -8.01
CA THR A 329 16.64 27.78 -6.98
C THR A 329 17.49 29.02 -7.31
N ILE A 330 17.89 29.18 -8.56
CA ILE A 330 18.66 30.37 -9.00
C ILE A 330 17.81 31.64 -8.89
N ILE A 331 16.57 31.61 -9.39
CA ILE A 331 15.68 32.77 -9.36
C ILE A 331 15.37 33.17 -7.91
N SER A 332 15.01 32.22 -7.05
CA SER A 332 14.72 32.49 -5.64
C SER A 332 15.94 33.01 -4.88
N ALA A 333 17.14 32.47 -5.15
CA ALA A 333 18.37 32.98 -4.56
C ALA A 333 18.68 34.43 -4.99
N ASN A 334 18.44 34.77 -6.25
CA ASN A 334 18.62 36.13 -6.76
C ASN A 334 17.61 37.10 -6.14
N ILE A 335 16.32 36.74 -6.10
CA ILE A 335 15.28 37.55 -5.46
C ILE A 335 15.61 37.78 -3.98
N ARG A 336 16.06 36.73 -3.27
CA ARG A 336 16.47 36.85 -1.87
C ARG A 336 17.64 37.82 -1.69
N LYS A 337 18.66 37.76 -2.55
CA LYS A 337 19.79 38.72 -2.53
C LYS A 337 19.31 40.14 -2.76
N GLU A 338 18.41 40.36 -3.71
CA GLU A 338 17.86 41.69 -3.98
C GLU A 338 17.02 42.24 -2.83
N LEU A 339 16.15 41.41 -2.24
CA LEU A 339 15.36 41.78 -1.06
C LEU A 339 16.27 42.09 0.14
N GLN A 340 17.34 41.31 0.34
CA GLN A 340 18.32 41.58 1.37
C GLN A 340 19.03 42.92 1.13
N ARG A 341 19.45 43.21 -0.11
CA ARG A 341 20.06 44.50 -0.48
C ARG A 341 19.13 45.68 -0.22
N ILE A 342 17.84 45.54 -0.53
CA ILE A 342 16.83 46.57 -0.26
C ILE A 342 16.65 46.75 1.26
N SER A 343 16.59 45.65 2.02
CA SER A 343 16.49 45.68 3.48
C SER A 343 17.69 46.39 4.11
N GLU A 344 18.90 46.08 3.67
CA GLU A 344 20.14 46.73 4.12
C GLU A 344 20.12 48.24 3.83
N LYS A 345 19.70 48.66 2.63
CA LYS A 345 19.49 50.07 2.31
C LYS A 345 18.42 50.73 3.20
N GLY A 346 17.34 50.03 3.49
CA GLY A 346 16.30 50.51 4.42
C GLY A 346 16.86 50.71 5.83
N LEU A 347 17.67 49.77 6.31
CA LEU A 347 18.32 49.84 7.63
C LEU A 347 19.34 50.98 7.71
N THR A 348 20.13 51.23 6.65
CA THR A 348 21.07 52.37 6.61
C THR A 348 20.34 53.70 6.60
N VAL A 349 19.24 53.83 5.86
CA VAL A 349 18.40 55.04 5.90
C VAL A 349 17.81 55.25 7.30
N LEU A 350 17.32 54.19 7.95
CA LEU A 350 16.82 54.28 9.32
C LEU A 350 17.91 54.65 10.34
N SER A 351 19.13 54.12 10.18
CA SER A 351 20.24 54.46 11.07
C SER A 351 20.67 55.91 10.90
N LEU A 352 20.79 56.39 9.66
CA LEU A 352 21.07 57.79 9.35
C LEU A 352 19.96 58.70 9.89
N LEU A 353 18.68 58.34 9.71
CA LEU A 353 17.55 59.10 10.23
C LEU A 353 17.61 59.22 11.76
N ARG A 354 17.96 58.14 12.48
CA ARG A 354 18.15 58.16 13.94
C ARG A 354 19.31 59.08 14.34
N MET A 355 20.46 58.99 13.64
CA MET A 355 21.61 59.86 13.91
C MET A 355 21.26 61.33 13.67
N CYS A 356 20.62 61.65 12.54
CA CYS A 356 20.19 63.00 12.20
C CYS A 356 19.15 63.53 13.20
N SER A 357 18.17 62.71 13.62
CA SER A 357 17.14 63.13 14.58
C SER A 357 17.73 63.48 15.95
N ASN A 358 18.86 62.89 16.35
CA ASN A 358 19.55 63.26 17.59
C ASN A 358 20.23 64.64 17.53
N LEU A 359 20.53 65.14 16.33
CA LEU A 359 21.17 66.44 16.11
C LEU A 359 20.14 67.55 15.81
N GLU A 360 18.87 67.20 15.65
CA GLU A 360 17.82 68.17 15.35
C GLU A 360 17.45 69.03 16.58
N PRO A 361 17.23 70.34 16.41
CA PRO A 361 16.70 71.21 17.45
C PRO A 361 15.37 70.70 18.01
N PHE A 362 15.17 70.81 19.33
CA PHE A 362 13.98 70.31 20.03
C PHE A 362 12.65 70.89 19.47
N SER A 363 12.69 72.09 18.89
CA SER A 363 11.56 72.74 18.22
C SER A 363 11.05 71.96 16.99
N LEU A 364 11.97 71.34 16.23
CA LEU A 364 11.63 70.54 15.05
C LEU A 364 11.21 69.11 15.43
N THR A 365 11.78 68.54 16.49
CA THR A 365 11.36 67.24 17.04
C THR A 365 9.88 67.29 17.44
N VAL A 366 9.42 68.37 18.09
CA VAL A 366 8.01 68.56 18.46
C VAL A 366 7.10 68.73 17.24
N GLN A 367 7.58 69.41 16.19
CA GLN A 367 6.81 69.60 14.95
C GLN A 367 6.63 68.31 14.15
N LYS A 368 7.59 67.37 14.19
CA LYS A 368 7.48 66.01 13.61
C LYS A 368 6.34 65.18 14.22
N TYR A 369 6.04 65.36 15.51
CA TYR A 369 4.99 64.60 16.22
C TYR A 369 3.64 65.34 16.34
N THR A 370 3.59 66.64 16.04
CA THR A 370 2.36 67.45 16.17
C THR A 370 1.65 67.75 14.85
N LEU A 371 2.26 67.46 13.69
CA LEU A 371 1.59 67.67 12.39
C LEU A 371 0.62 66.51 12.06
N ARG A 372 -0.51 66.50 12.77
CA ARG A 372 -1.75 65.91 12.24
C ARG A 372 -2.20 66.80 11.09
N ASP A 373 -2.10 66.24 9.89
CA ASP A 373 -2.79 66.61 8.65
C ASP A 373 -3.56 67.96 8.68
N THR A 374 -2.88 69.06 8.36
CA THR A 374 -3.54 70.28 7.90
C THR A 374 -3.64 70.21 6.39
N GLY A 375 -4.83 69.81 5.92
CA GLY A 375 -5.20 69.59 4.52
C GLY A 375 -5.22 70.85 3.64
N SER A 376 -4.10 71.58 3.55
CA SER A 376 -4.00 72.76 2.69
C SER A 376 -2.61 72.89 2.08
N ARG A 377 -2.33 72.08 1.05
CA ARG A 377 -1.31 72.40 0.03
C ARG A 377 -1.47 71.49 -1.18
N ARG A 378 -2.57 71.67 -1.90
CA ARG A 378 -2.78 71.06 -3.23
C ARG A 378 -2.45 72.00 -4.39
N ALA A 379 -1.89 73.18 -4.12
CA ALA A 379 -1.73 74.25 -5.10
C ALA A 379 -0.31 74.44 -5.69
N PHE A 380 0.72 73.72 -5.21
CA PHE A 380 2.10 73.88 -5.70
C PHE A 380 2.74 72.63 -6.31
N THR A 381 2.07 71.46 -6.27
CA THR A 381 2.64 70.17 -6.70
C THR A 381 2.39 69.83 -8.17
N SER A 382 1.87 70.74 -8.98
CA SER A 382 1.54 70.48 -10.39
C SER A 382 2.77 70.26 -11.31
N CYS A 383 4.00 70.46 -10.82
CA CYS A 383 5.22 70.43 -11.64
C CYS A 383 6.18 69.26 -11.34
N MET A 384 5.93 68.48 -10.28
CA MET A 384 6.81 67.37 -9.91
C MET A 384 6.13 66.03 -10.23
N SER A 385 6.89 65.12 -10.83
CA SER A 385 6.43 63.78 -11.20
C SER A 385 6.77 62.78 -10.09
N GLU A 386 5.87 61.81 -9.82
CA GLU A 386 6.16 60.70 -8.90
C GLU A 386 7.54 60.06 -9.23
N PRO A 387 8.44 59.91 -8.24
CA PRO A 387 8.18 59.78 -6.80
C PRO A 387 8.62 60.99 -5.95
N PHE A 388 9.03 62.11 -6.54
CA PHE A 388 9.68 63.21 -5.81
C PHE A 388 8.73 64.00 -4.92
N ASP A 389 7.45 64.02 -5.26
CA ASP A 389 6.35 64.67 -4.52
C ASP A 389 6.21 64.09 -3.10
N LYS A 390 6.68 62.84 -2.88
CA LYS A 390 6.68 62.18 -1.57
C LYS A 390 7.77 62.68 -0.63
N LEU A 391 8.74 63.45 -1.13
CA LEU A 391 9.85 64.02 -0.36
C LEU A 391 9.66 65.51 0.00
N ASP A 392 8.53 66.11 -0.36
CA ASP A 392 8.28 67.56 -0.16
C ASP A 392 8.45 68.00 1.31
N LYS A 393 7.90 67.22 2.25
CA LYS A 393 8.03 67.51 3.69
C LYS A 393 9.47 67.40 4.18
N PHE A 394 10.25 66.48 3.61
CA PHE A 394 11.67 66.35 3.93
C PHE A 394 12.45 67.59 3.45
N TRP A 395 12.19 68.04 2.23
CA TRP A 395 12.85 69.23 1.67
C TRP A 395 12.48 70.52 2.40
N GLU A 396 11.23 70.66 2.85
CA GLU A 396 10.83 71.79 3.70
C GLU A 396 11.62 71.83 5.01
N GLN A 397 11.73 70.68 5.70
CA GLN A 397 12.51 70.58 6.93
C GLN A 397 14.00 70.85 6.70
N PHE A 398 14.56 70.31 5.62
CA PHE A 398 15.95 70.53 5.24
C PHE A 398 16.22 72.03 4.98
N ASN A 399 15.35 72.70 4.23
CA ASN A 399 15.50 74.11 3.91
C ASN A 399 15.38 75.02 5.14
N TYR A 400 14.47 74.68 6.06
CA TYR A 400 14.35 75.38 7.34
C TYR A 400 15.66 75.30 8.16
N ILE A 401 16.18 74.08 8.37
CA ILE A 401 17.45 73.85 9.10
C ILE A 401 18.61 74.55 8.40
N LYS A 402 18.65 74.55 7.06
CA LYS A 402 19.67 75.24 6.29
C LYS A 402 19.63 76.75 6.49
N SER A 403 18.44 77.35 6.49
CA SER A 403 18.25 78.78 6.77
C SER A 403 18.71 79.14 8.19
N ASP A 404 18.33 78.32 9.17
CA ASP A 404 18.72 78.52 10.57
C ASP A 404 20.24 78.45 10.76
N ASN A 405 20.91 77.47 10.13
CA ASN A 405 22.37 77.38 10.14
C ASN A 405 23.05 78.61 9.50
N ILE A 406 22.49 79.16 8.43
CA ILE A 406 23.01 80.40 7.81
C ILE A 406 22.88 81.58 8.79
N PHE A 407 21.75 81.68 9.50
CA PHE A 407 21.53 82.71 10.51
C PHE A 407 22.53 82.58 11.67
N MET A 408 22.66 81.37 12.23
CA MET A 408 23.61 81.07 13.31
C MET A 408 25.06 81.35 12.90
N LYS A 409 25.43 81.07 11.64
CA LYS A 409 26.76 81.39 11.11
C LYS A 409 27.01 82.90 11.06
N LYS A 410 26.04 83.69 10.57
CA LYS A 410 26.15 85.16 10.55
C LYS A 410 26.30 85.74 11.95
N GLU A 411 25.55 85.23 12.92
CA GLU A 411 25.64 85.69 14.31
C GLU A 411 26.99 85.31 14.94
N CYS A 412 27.50 84.10 14.65
CA CYS A 412 28.84 83.67 15.08
C CYS A 412 29.94 84.57 14.49
N ASP A 413 29.86 84.89 13.19
CA ASP A 413 30.81 85.78 12.51
C ASP A 413 30.77 87.20 13.13
N LYS A 414 29.57 87.71 13.43
CA LYS A 414 29.37 89.00 14.12
C LYS A 414 29.96 89.00 15.53
N LEU A 415 29.65 87.98 16.35
CA LEU A 415 30.20 87.84 17.70
C LEU A 415 31.72 87.66 17.69
N SER A 416 32.26 86.94 16.69
CA SER A 416 33.70 86.79 16.50
C SER A 416 34.37 88.13 16.16
N PHE A 417 33.73 88.93 15.29
CA PHE A 417 34.17 90.29 14.98
C PHE A 417 34.12 91.21 16.21
N GLU A 418 33.02 91.21 16.96
CA GLU A 418 32.88 91.96 18.22
C GLU A 418 33.92 91.52 19.25
N ASN A 419 34.17 90.23 19.41
CA ASN A 419 35.20 89.71 20.31
C ASN A 419 36.59 90.17 19.88
N LYS A 420 36.88 90.18 18.57
CA LYS A 420 38.13 90.70 18.02
C LYS A 420 38.27 92.20 18.32
N GLN A 421 37.20 92.98 18.17
CA GLN A 421 37.18 94.40 18.54
C GLN A 421 37.41 94.58 20.04
N LEU A 422 36.66 93.90 20.90
CA LEU A 422 36.81 93.96 22.35
C LEU A 422 38.21 93.57 22.81
N ARG A 423 38.81 92.50 22.24
CA ARG A 423 40.21 92.12 22.50
C ARG A 423 41.19 93.22 22.10
N ASN A 424 40.95 93.90 20.98
CA ASN A 424 41.77 95.03 20.55
C ASN A 424 41.59 96.24 21.47
N THR A 425 40.36 96.59 21.85
CA THR A 425 40.08 97.67 22.81
C THR A 425 40.70 97.38 24.17
N LEU A 426 40.66 96.13 24.63
CA LEU A 426 41.26 95.71 25.89
C LEU A 426 42.79 95.74 25.82
N ARG A 427 43.40 95.36 24.68
CA ARG A 427 44.83 95.58 24.42
C ARG A 427 45.20 97.07 24.46
N THR A 428 44.43 97.93 23.81
CA THR A 428 44.67 99.38 23.81
C THR A 428 44.51 99.96 25.21
N TYR A 429 43.49 99.53 25.97
CA TYR A 429 43.25 99.95 27.35
C TYR A 429 44.40 99.54 28.28
N LEU A 430 44.88 98.30 28.17
CA LEU A 430 46.06 97.82 28.91
C LEU A 430 47.32 98.60 28.55
N LEU A 431 47.53 98.97 27.28
CA LEU A 431 48.63 99.84 26.85
C LEU A 431 48.51 101.26 27.42
N THR A 432 47.30 101.81 27.53
CA THR A 432 47.08 103.14 28.15
C THR A 432 47.23 103.13 29.67
N ILE A 433 46.82 102.06 30.38
CA ILE A 433 47.08 101.93 31.83
C ILE A 433 48.58 101.74 32.09
N SER A 434 49.26 100.94 31.27
CA SER A 434 50.72 100.80 31.30
C SER A 434 51.45 102.14 31.10
N LYS A 435 50.87 103.09 30.33
CA LYS A 435 51.40 104.45 30.17
C LYS A 435 50.92 105.43 31.26
N ALA A 436 49.72 105.26 31.81
CA ALA A 436 49.17 106.11 32.87
C ALA A 436 49.85 105.92 34.24
N GLN A 437 50.62 104.84 34.41
CA GLN A 437 51.47 104.64 35.59
C GLN A 437 52.77 105.47 35.57
N ILE A 438 53.05 106.20 34.49
CA ILE A 438 54.29 107.00 34.31
C ILE A 438 54.05 108.53 34.36
N ALA A 439 52.80 109.00 34.49
CA ALA A 439 52.51 110.45 34.46
C ALA A 439 51.76 110.97 35.69
N ARG A 440 52.49 111.13 36.80
CA ARG A 440 52.24 112.20 37.79
C ARG A 440 53.57 112.86 38.16
N PRO A 441 53.79 114.15 37.79
CA PRO A 441 54.98 114.90 38.13
C PRO A 441 54.82 115.58 39.50
N LEU A 442 55.88 115.55 40.31
CA LEU A 442 56.11 116.44 41.46
C LEU A 442 57.53 116.98 41.33
N THR A 443 57.68 118.14 40.70
CA THR A 443 58.64 119.18 41.10
C THR A 443 58.24 119.65 42.51
N SER A 444 59.08 119.99 43.48
CA SER A 444 60.48 120.43 43.58
C SER A 444 60.79 120.62 45.08
N ILE A 445 62.05 120.54 45.51
CA ILE A 445 62.78 121.56 46.32
C ILE A 445 64.16 120.99 46.75
N SER A 446 65.14 121.88 46.63
CA SER A 446 66.57 121.84 46.99
C SER A 446 66.89 121.56 48.46
N VAL A 447 67.91 120.71 48.71
CA VAL A 447 69.29 121.05 49.18
C VAL A 447 70.22 120.00 48.58
#